data_AF-A0A7Y3DV46-F1
#
_entry.id   AF-A0A7Y3DV46-F1
#
_cell.length_a   1.000
_cell.length_b   1.000
_cell.length_c   1.000
_cell.angle_alpha   90.00
_cell.angle_beta   90.00
_cell.angle_gamma   90.00
#
_symmetry.space_group_name_H-M   'P 1'
#
loop_
_entity.id
_entity.type
_entity.pdbx_description
1 polymer ?
#
loop_
_entity_poly.entity_id
_entity_poly.type
_entity_poly.pdbx_seq_one_letter_code
_entity_poly.pdbx_strand_id
1 'polypeptide(L)'
;SPAKNYKELIKVERRIKKWIVDNDNRLTVVGHTHRPRFPEPGDIAFFNDGSCVHPRSITGIEIENGAISLIKWQIATKEDGTLQIVRVLLEGPCDLKDYVTE
;
A
#
# COMPACT_ATOMS: atom_id res chain seq x y z
N SER A 1 -10.05 4.72 -15.59
CA SER A 1 -9.41 4.47 -14.30
C SER A 1 -8.74 5.77 -13.82
N PRO A 2 -8.91 6.18 -12.55
CA PRO A 2 -8.24 7.35 -11.98
C PRO A 2 -6.70 7.25 -11.98
N ALA A 3 -6.13 6.09 -12.30
CA ALA A 3 -4.72 5.99 -12.67
C ALA A 3 -4.34 6.86 -13.90
N LYS A 4 -5.29 7.18 -14.78
CA LYS A 4 -5.07 8.00 -16.00
C LYS A 4 -5.50 9.47 -15.86
N ASN A 5 -6.18 9.87 -14.77
CA ASN A 5 -6.66 11.24 -14.57
C ASN A 5 -6.11 11.82 -13.26
N TYR A 6 -5.03 12.57 -13.37
CA TYR A 6 -4.29 13.13 -12.24
C TYR A 6 -5.15 14.06 -11.35
N LYS A 7 -6.09 14.80 -11.93
CA LYS A 7 -6.98 15.70 -11.17
C LYS A 7 -7.93 14.92 -10.27
N GLU A 8 -8.53 13.84 -10.79
CA GLU A 8 -9.43 12.99 -10.01
C GLU A 8 -8.66 12.17 -8.96
N LEU A 9 -7.43 11.74 -9.25
CA LEU A 9 -6.55 11.09 -8.28
C LEU A 9 -6.31 12.00 -7.06
N ILE A 10 -5.87 13.25 -7.28
CA ILE A 10 -5.62 14.21 -6.19
C ILE A 10 -6.89 14.44 -5.37
N LYS A 11 -8.04 14.57 -6.04
CA LYS A 11 -9.33 14.83 -5.39
C LYS A 11 -9.77 13.66 -4.51
N VAL A 12 -9.60 12.42 -4.98
CA VAL A 12 -9.93 11.20 -4.23
C VAL A 12 -8.98 11.06 -3.03
N GLU A 13 -7.66 11.16 -3.23
CA GLU A 13 -6.70 11.07 -2.13
C GLU A 13 -6.95 12.15 -1.06
N ARG A 14 -7.24 13.39 -1.48
CA ARG A 14 -7.55 14.49 -0.56
C ARG A 14 -8.80 14.21 0.28
N ARG A 15 -9.86 13.67 -0.32
CA ARG A 15 -11.10 13.33 0.39
C ARG A 15 -10.89 12.23 1.40
N ILE A 16 -10.15 11.18 1.02
CA ILE A 16 -9.85 10.06 1.92
C ILE A 16 -8.97 10.55 3.08
N LYS A 17 -7.91 11.30 2.80
CA LYS A 17 -7.05 11.87 3.85
C LYS A 17 -7.82 12.77 4.81
N LYS A 18 -8.72 13.62 4.29
CA LYS A 18 -9.60 14.43 5.13
C LYS A 18 -10.49 13.56 6.02
N TRP A 19 -11.10 12.52 5.45
CA TRP A 19 -11.93 11.60 6.24
C TRP A 19 -11.12 10.89 7.34
N ILE A 20 -9.89 10.44 7.05
CA ILE A 20 -9.01 9.81 8.05
C ILE A 20 -8.74 10.77 9.23
N VAL A 21 -8.38 12.02 8.93
CA VAL A 21 -8.12 13.04 9.96
C VAL A 21 -9.38 13.36 10.76
N ASP A 22 -10.53 13.46 10.09
CA ASP A 22 -11.83 13.71 10.75
C ASP A 22 -12.33 12.49 11.56
N ASN A 23 -11.65 11.34 11.52
CA ASN A 23 -11.98 10.08 12.21
C ASN A 23 -10.78 9.56 13.02
N ASP A 24 -10.13 10.44 13.80
CA ASP A 24 -9.09 10.08 14.77
C ASP A 24 -7.92 9.30 14.15
N ASN A 25 -7.44 9.78 13.00
CA ASN A 25 -6.36 9.16 12.21
C ASN A 25 -6.55 7.65 11.95
N ARG A 26 -7.80 7.19 11.83
CA ARG A 26 -8.10 5.77 11.68
C ARG A 26 -7.34 5.14 10.52
N LEU A 27 -6.53 4.12 10.83
CA LEU A 27 -5.76 3.37 9.84
C LEU A 27 -6.67 2.89 8.72
N THR A 28 -6.34 3.30 7.50
CA THR A 28 -7.19 3.07 6.34
C THR A 28 -6.35 2.55 5.17
N VAL A 29 -6.71 1.37 4.69
CA VAL A 29 -6.13 0.75 3.48
C VAL A 29 -7.06 1.01 2.30
N VAL A 30 -6.53 1.57 1.22
CA VAL A 30 -7.26 1.82 -0.03
C VAL A 30 -6.53 1.22 -1.23
N GLY A 31 -7.16 1.31 -2.41
CA GLY A 31 -6.54 0.93 -3.68
C GLY A 31 -7.00 1.84 -4.83
N HIS A 32 -7.30 1.25 -5.99
CA HIS A 32 -7.89 1.91 -7.17
C HIS A 32 -7.02 2.92 -7.94
N THR A 33 -6.13 3.65 -7.26
CA THR A 33 -5.24 4.64 -7.89
C THR A 33 -3.97 4.04 -8.50
N HIS A 34 -3.68 2.77 -8.21
CA HIS A 34 -2.46 2.06 -8.64
C HIS A 34 -1.17 2.70 -8.10
N ARG A 35 -1.26 3.53 -7.06
CA ARG A 35 -0.12 4.22 -6.44
C ARG A 35 0.08 3.71 -5.03
N PRO A 36 1.02 2.78 -4.80
CA PRO A 36 1.26 2.27 -3.46
C PRO A 36 1.69 3.41 -2.53
N ARG A 37 1.20 3.37 -1.29
CA ARG A 37 1.50 4.34 -0.23
C ARG A 37 1.62 3.62 1.08
N PHE A 38 2.67 3.95 1.80
CA PHE A 38 2.97 3.44 3.13
C PHE A 38 3.42 4.65 3.96
N PRO A 39 2.55 5.24 4.80
CA PRO A 39 2.89 6.38 5.64
C PRO A 39 3.81 5.95 6.79
N GLU A 40 4.59 6.89 7.33
CA GLU A 40 5.34 6.66 8.58
C GLU A 40 4.41 6.82 9.80
N PRO A 41 4.72 6.19 10.95
CA PRO A 41 4.02 6.49 12.19
C PRO A 41 4.04 7.99 12.52
N GLY A 42 2.89 8.56 12.87
CA GLY A 42 2.70 10.00 13.08
C GLY A 42 2.18 10.77 11.86
N ASP A 43 2.25 10.19 10.65
CA ASP A 43 1.57 10.73 9.48
C ASP A 43 0.07 10.37 9.46
N ILE A 44 -0.65 10.92 8.49
CA ILE A 44 -2.01 10.47 8.15
C ILE A 44 -1.92 8.99 7.74
N ALA A 45 -2.62 8.10 8.45
CA ALA A 45 -2.60 6.64 8.27
C ALA A 45 -3.32 6.17 6.98
N PHE A 46 -2.92 6.73 5.85
CA PHE A 46 -3.41 6.48 4.49
C PHE A 46 -2.50 5.47 3.77
N PHE A 47 -2.88 4.20 3.83
CA PHE A 47 -2.20 3.12 3.12
C PHE A 47 -2.85 2.89 1.76
N ASN A 48 -2.04 2.61 0.74
CA ASN A 48 -2.52 2.19 -0.57
C ASN A 48 -1.78 0.94 -1.01
N ASP A 49 -2.53 -0.12 -1.34
CA ASP A 49 -2.02 -1.42 -1.75
C ASP A 49 -1.35 -1.41 -3.13
N GLY A 50 -1.53 -0.33 -3.89
CA GLY A 50 -0.99 -0.15 -5.23
C GLY A 50 -1.83 -0.84 -6.29
N SER A 51 -1.24 -1.80 -7.01
CA SER A 51 -1.84 -2.41 -8.19
C SER A 51 -1.73 -3.93 -8.17
N CYS A 52 -2.90 -4.57 -8.12
CA CYS A 52 -3.05 -6.03 -8.16
C CYS A 52 -3.20 -6.59 -9.59
N VAL A 53 -2.99 -5.77 -10.62
CA VAL A 53 -3.28 -6.14 -12.03
C VAL A 53 -2.09 -5.90 -12.97
N HIS A 54 -0.89 -5.66 -12.43
CA HIS A 54 0.29 -5.55 -13.29
C HIS A 54 0.65 -6.94 -13.87
N PRO A 55 1.01 -7.03 -15.16
CA PRO A 55 1.19 -8.33 -15.84
C PRO A 55 2.25 -9.27 -15.25
N ARG A 56 3.23 -8.74 -14.50
CA ARG A 56 4.36 -9.51 -13.96
C ARG A 56 4.55 -9.37 -12.45
N SER A 57 3.67 -8.62 -11.80
CA SER A 57 3.76 -8.39 -10.37
C SER A 57 2.45 -7.87 -9.80
N ILE A 58 2.24 -8.08 -8.52
CA ILE A 58 1.21 -7.39 -7.75
C ILE A 58 1.86 -6.75 -6.54
N THR A 59 1.39 -5.58 -6.14
CA THR A 59 1.68 -5.02 -4.82
C THR A 59 0.51 -5.30 -3.88
N GLY A 60 0.76 -5.32 -2.58
CA GLY A 60 -0.27 -5.56 -1.59
C GLY A 60 0.16 -5.15 -0.20
N ILE A 61 -0.80 -5.00 0.69
CA ILE A 61 -0.56 -4.84 2.12
C ILE A 61 -0.60 -6.22 2.78
N GLU A 62 0.43 -6.56 3.54
CA GLU A 62 0.50 -7.78 4.34
C GLU A 62 0.40 -7.41 5.82
N ILE A 63 -0.47 -8.09 6.55
CA ILE A 63 -0.63 -7.92 8.00
C ILE A 63 -0.37 -9.26 8.65
N GLU A 64 0.70 -9.33 9.44
CA GLU A 64 1.09 -10.53 10.17
C GLU A 64 1.65 -10.15 11.54
N ASN A 65 1.35 -10.95 12.57
CA ASN A 65 1.89 -10.76 13.93
C ASN A 65 1.72 -9.35 14.52
N GLY A 66 0.67 -8.62 14.12
CA GLY A 66 0.42 -7.26 14.58
C GLY A 66 1.21 -6.18 13.84
N ALA A 67 1.99 -6.53 12.82
CA ALA A 67 2.72 -5.61 11.96
C ALA A 67 2.10 -5.52 10.56
N ILE A 68 2.30 -4.38 9.91
CA ILE A 68 1.86 -4.08 8.55
C ILE A 68 3.08 -3.87 7.65
N SER A 69 3.04 -4.41 6.43
CA SER A 69 4.07 -4.24 5.40
C SER A 69 3.46 -3.95 4.04
N LEU A 70 4.12 -3.15 3.22
CA LEU A 70 3.86 -3.10 1.78
C LEU A 70 4.78 -4.11 1.11
N ILE A 71 4.19 -5.01 0.33
CA ILE A 71 4.92 -6.08 -0.35
C ILE A 71 4.68 -6.03 -1.86
N LYS A 72 5.53 -6.73 -2.59
CA LYS A 72 5.39 -7.01 -4.02
C LYS A 72 5.66 -8.49 -4.29
N TRP A 73 4.67 -9.17 -4.85
CA TRP A 73 4.89 -10.47 -5.48
C TRP A 73 5.23 -10.26 -6.94
N GLN A 74 6.30 -10.87 -7.44
CA GLN A 74 6.71 -10.72 -8.83
C GLN A 74 7.32 -12.00 -9.41
N ILE A 75 7.25 -12.12 -10.74
CA ILE A 75 8.01 -13.14 -11.47
C ILE A 75 9.48 -12.72 -11.50
N ALA A 76 10.36 -13.62 -11.07
CA ALA A 76 11.81 -13.50 -11.16
C ALA A 76 12.39 -14.73 -11.88
N THR A 77 13.55 -14.57 -12.51
CA THR A 77 14.26 -15.64 -13.19
C THR A 77 15.39 -16.14 -12.29
N LYS A 78 15.50 -17.46 -12.12
CA LYS A 78 16.64 -18.12 -11.47
C LYS A 78 17.86 -18.11 -12.40
N GLU A 79 19.04 -18.38 -11.84
CA GLU A 79 20.28 -18.49 -12.63
C GLU A 79 20.21 -19.56 -13.72
N ASP A 80 19.42 -20.63 -13.50
CA ASP A 80 19.18 -21.71 -14.47
C ASP A 80 18.15 -21.37 -15.57
N GLY A 81 17.61 -20.14 -15.58
CA GLY A 81 16.59 -19.69 -16.54
C GLY A 81 15.15 -20.00 -16.16
N THR A 82 14.90 -20.72 -15.06
CA THR A 82 13.55 -21.05 -14.60
C THR A 82 12.85 -19.84 -13.97
N LEU A 83 11.56 -19.66 -14.26
CA LEU A 83 10.74 -18.62 -13.64
C LEU A 83 10.23 -19.06 -12.26
N GLN A 84 10.25 -18.13 -11.30
CA GLN A 84 9.67 -18.31 -9.97
C GLN A 84 8.91 -17.08 -9.52
N ILE A 85 7.98 -17.25 -8.60
CA ILE A 85 7.30 -16.16 -7.91
C ILE A 85 8.08 -15.85 -6.63
N VAL A 86 8.46 -14.59 -6.44
CA VAL A 86 9.17 -14.13 -5.24
C VAL A 86 8.38 -13.04 -4.54
N ARG A 87 8.39 -13.08 -3.20
CA ARG A 87 7.92 -11.99 -2.34
C ARG A 87 9.05 -11.00 -2.11
N VAL A 88 8.79 -9.72 -2.34
CA VAL A 88 9.70 -8.61 -2.03
C VAL A 88 9.02 -7.70 -1.03
N LEU A 89 9.71 -7.40 0.06
CA LEU A 89 9.31 -6.37 1.01
C LEU A 89 9.64 -5.00 0.38
N LEU A 90 8.63 -4.15 0.22
CA LEU A 90 8.81 -2.78 -0.30
C LEU A 90 8.98 -1.78 0.84
N GLU A 91 8.10 -1.84 1.84
CA GLU A 91 8.11 -0.96 3.03
C GLU A 91 7.60 -1.72 4.26
N GLY A 92 8.02 -1.30 5.45
CA GLY A 92 7.76 -1.99 6.73
C GLY A 92 8.73 -3.15 6.99
N PRO A 93 8.41 -4.11 7.88
CA PRO A 93 7.23 -4.14 8.74
C PRO A 93 7.24 -3.03 9.79
N CYS A 94 6.07 -2.47 10.08
CA CYS A 94 5.84 -1.53 11.18
C CYS A 94 4.73 -2.06 12.09
N ASP A 95 4.81 -1.83 13.39
CA ASP A 95 3.75 -2.27 14.31
C ASP A 95 2.47 -1.46 14.07
N LEU A 96 1.33 -2.15 13.98
CA LEU A 96 0.02 -1.50 13.78
C LEU A 96 -0.29 -0.52 14.92
N LYS A 97 0.23 -0.79 16.12
CA LYS A 97 0.04 0.04 17.32
C LYS A 97 0.64 1.43 17.15
N ASP A 98 1.71 1.57 16.37
CA ASP A 98 2.39 2.85 16.16
C ASP A 98 1.51 3.84 15.36
N TYR A 99 0.45 3.36 14.70
CA TYR A 99 -0.50 4.17 13.93
C TYR A 99 -1.80 4.47 14.69
N VAL A 100 -2.00 3.89 15.87
CA VAL A 100 -3.20 4.14 16.68
C VAL A 100 -2.97 5.40 17.49
N THR A 101 -3.74 6.46 17.22
CA THR A 101 -3.79 7.64 18.08
C THR A 101 -4.78 7.38 19.23
N GLU A 102 -4.31 7.53 20.47
CA GLU A 102 -5.15 7.46 21.69
C GLU A 102 -6.18 8.59 21.78
#